data_AF-A0A534QKX8-F1
#
_entry.id   AF-A0A534QKX8-F1
#
_cell.length_a   1.000
_cell.length_b   1.000
_cell.length_c   1.000
_cell.angle_alpha   90.00
_cell.angle_beta   90.00
_cell.angle_gamma   90.00
#
_symmetry.space_group_name_H-M   'P 1'
#
loop_
_entity.id
_entity.type
_entity.pdbx_description
1 polymer ?
#
loop_
_entity_poly.entity_id
_entity_poly.type
_entity_poly.pdbx_seq_one_letter_code
_entity_poly.pdbx_strand_id
1 'polypeptide(L)' 'MTALVLGLALAVPAWAQTAVELKKELLPKIKKAQADGKDLGVAAKEYEEGDKAMKDGLQEEAVDHFKKAKAAMPADAK' A
#
# COMPACT_ATOMS: atom_id res chain seq x y z
N MET A 1 24.31 33.51 -4.19
CA MET A 1 24.61 32.12 -4.63
C MET A 1 23.29 31.38 -4.74
N THR A 2 22.77 31.28 -5.96
CA THR A 2 21.48 30.63 -6.25
C THR A 2 21.73 29.12 -6.31
N ALA A 3 21.43 28.41 -5.23
CA ALA A 3 21.49 26.96 -5.22
C ALA A 3 20.31 26.41 -6.03
N LEU A 4 20.56 26.17 -7.32
CA LEU A 4 19.77 25.29 -8.16
C LEU A 4 19.76 23.90 -7.50
N VAL A 5 18.69 23.57 -6.78
CA VAL A 5 18.36 22.18 -6.50
C VAL A 5 17.84 21.61 -7.80
N LEU A 6 18.77 21.17 -8.65
CA LEU A 6 18.46 20.37 -9.83
C LEU A 6 17.74 19.11 -9.35
N GLY A 7 16.49 18.99 -9.82
CA GLY A 7 15.65 17.84 -9.56
C GLY A 7 16.30 16.54 -10.00
N LEU A 8 16.26 15.56 -9.11
CA LEU A 8 16.26 14.17 -9.50
C LEU A 8 14.82 13.67 -9.36
N ALA A 9 13.96 14.12 -10.27
CA ALA A 9 12.71 13.41 -10.54
C ALA A 9 13.11 12.13 -11.27
N LEU A 10 13.51 11.10 -10.52
CA LEU A 10 13.45 9.75 -11.02
C LEU A 10 11.99 9.56 -11.43
N ALA A 11 11.74 9.45 -12.74
CA ALA A 11 10.46 8.99 -13.25
C ALA A 11 10.30 7.57 -12.72
N VAL A 12 9.78 7.44 -11.49
CA VAL A 12 9.44 6.16 -10.90
C VAL A 12 8.43 5.58 -11.88
N PRO A 13 8.74 4.45 -12.53
CA PRO A 13 7.82 3.88 -13.48
C PRO A 13 6.45 3.75 -12.82
N ALA A 14 5.35 4.07 -13.52
CA ALA A 14 3.99 3.99 -12.96
C ALA A 14 3.61 2.58 -12.43
N TRP A 15 4.40 1.55 -12.74
CA TRP A 15 4.29 0.19 -12.23
C TRP A 15 4.99 -0.06 -10.88
N ALA A 16 5.81 0.88 -10.41
CA ALA A 16 6.45 0.88 -9.11
C ALA A 16 5.71 1.84 -8.16
N GLN A 17 4.41 1.58 -7.91
CA GLN A 17 3.77 2.16 -6.72
C GLN A 17 4.58 1.72 -5.50
N THR A 18 5.05 2.68 -4.73
CA THR A 18 5.84 2.39 -3.52
C THR A 18 4.95 1.72 -2.47
N ALA A 19 5.54 0.89 -1.60
CA ALA A 19 4.80 0.28 -0.49
C ALA A 19 4.09 1.34 0.38
N VAL A 20 4.68 2.53 0.53
CA VAL A 20 4.09 3.68 1.23
C VAL A 20 2.80 4.16 0.55
N GLU A 21 2.79 4.29 -0.77
CA GLU A 21 1.61 4.72 -1.51
C GLU A 21 0.48 3.68 -1.45
N LEU A 22 0.82 2.40 -1.65
CA LEU A 22 -0.16 1.32 -1.52
C LEU A 22 -0.75 1.28 -0.11
N LYS A 23 0.08 1.41 0.93
CA LYS A 23 -0.36 1.49 2.32
C LYS A 23 -1.32 2.65 2.56
N LYS A 24 -1.00 3.85 2.04
CA LYS A 24 -1.86 5.04 2.14
C LYS A 24 -3.19 4.86 1.42
N GLU A 25 -3.22 4.14 0.30
CA GLU A 25 -4.44 3.84 -0.45
C GLU A 25 -5.31 2.78 0.26
N LEU A 26 -4.67 1.76 0.82
CA LEU A 26 -5.34 0.62 1.46
C LEU A 26 -5.89 0.93 2.84
N LEU A 27 -5.12 1.63 3.68
CA LEU A 27 -5.48 1.86 5.08
C LEU A 27 -6.89 2.46 5.25
N PRO A 28 -7.30 3.50 4.51
CA PRO A 28 -8.65 4.04 4.63
C PRO A 28 -9.73 3.03 4.21
N LYS A 29 -9.47 2.23 3.18
CA LYS A 29 -10.43 1.23 2.68
C LYS A 29 -10.61 0.09 3.68
N ILE A 30 -9.51 -0.39 4.26
CA ILE A 30 -9.49 -1.40 5.33
C ILE A 30 -10.26 -0.88 6.54
N LYS A 31 -9.95 0.34 7.01
CA LYS A 31 -10.65 0.96 8.14
C LYS A 31 -12.15 1.11 7.88
N LYS A 32 -12.54 1.53 6.67
CA LYS A 32 -13.94 1.63 6.27
C LYS A 32 -14.62 0.26 6.30
N ALA A 33 -14.03 -0.75 5.68
CA ALA A 33 -14.57 -2.10 5.67
C ALA A 33 -14.71 -2.70 7.07
N GLN A 34 -13.73 -2.46 7.96
CA GLN A 34 -13.82 -2.84 9.38
C GLN A 34 -14.97 -2.11 10.11
N ALA A 35 -15.12 -0.81 9.87
CA ALA A 35 -16.21 -0.02 10.45
C ALA A 35 -17.60 -0.47 9.95
N ASP A 36 -17.67 -0.89 8.68
CA ASP A 36 -18.87 -1.46 8.06
C ASP A 36 -19.16 -2.91 8.53
N GLY A 37 -18.32 -3.47 9.41
CA GLY A 37 -18.44 -4.85 9.90
C GLY A 37 -18.15 -5.92 8.84
N LYS A 38 -17.48 -5.54 7.73
CA LYS A 38 -17.10 -6.47 6.67
C LYS A 38 -15.93 -7.32 7.15
N ASP A 39 -16.02 -8.63 6.92
CA ASP A 39 -14.88 -9.52 7.09
C ASP A 39 -13.85 -9.23 5.99
N LEU A 40 -12.65 -8.84 6.42
CA LEU A 40 -11.54 -8.57 5.53
C LEU A 40 -10.67 -9.81 5.27
N GLY A 41 -10.78 -10.86 6.08
CA GLY A 41 -10.07 -12.13 5.93
C GLY A 41 -8.62 -11.97 5.43
N VAL A 42 -8.38 -12.45 4.20
CA VAL A 42 -7.08 -12.42 3.53
C VAL A 42 -6.55 -10.99 3.33
N ALA A 43 -7.42 -10.01 3.07
CA ALA A 43 -7.00 -8.62 2.85
C ALA A 43 -6.37 -7.99 4.10
N ALA A 44 -6.92 -8.26 5.28
CA ALA A 44 -6.35 -7.78 6.54
C ALA A 44 -4.98 -8.42 6.83
N LYS A 45 -4.88 -9.75 6.64
CA LYS A 45 -3.64 -10.49 6.85
C LYS A 45 -2.52 -10.00 5.91
N GLU A 46 -2.80 -9.88 4.62
CA GLU A 46 -1.82 -9.39 3.64
C GLU A 46 -1.42 -7.94 3.92
N TYR A 47 -2.34 -7.10 4.43
CA TYR A 47 -2.00 -5.75 4.84
C TYR A 47 -1.04 -5.73 6.05
N GLU A 48 -1.26 -6.57 7.05
CA GLU A 48 -0.38 -6.69 8.21
C GLU A 48 1.01 -7.20 7.84
N GLU A 49 1.10 -8.21 6.96
CA GLU A 49 2.39 -8.70 6.46
C GLU A 49 3.13 -7.61 5.66
N GLY A 50 2.41 -6.82 4.85
CA GLY A 50 2.99 -5.67 4.16
C GLY A 50 3.50 -4.58 5.11
N ASP A 51 2.76 -4.32 6.19
CA ASP A 51 3.19 -3.36 7.24
C ASP A 51 4.41 -3.86 8.02
N LYS A 52 4.49 -5.17 8.25
CA LYS A 52 5.66 -5.81 8.87
C LYS A 52 6.88 -5.75 7.97
N ALA A 53 6.74 -6.12 6.68
CA ALA A 53 7.80 -6.03 5.70
C ALA A 53 8.36 -4.59 5.58
N MET A 54 7.51 -3.58 5.65
CA MET A 54 7.93 -2.17 5.75
C MET A 54 8.81 -1.86 6.97
N LYS A 55 8.49 -2.43 8.14
CA LYS A 55 9.29 -2.25 9.38
C LYS A 55 10.62 -2.98 9.30
N ASP A 56 10.65 -4.11 8.61
CA ASP A 56 11.84 -4.93 8.41
C ASP A 56 12.75 -4.41 7.27
N GLY A 57 12.34 -3.34 6.57
CA GLY A 57 13.08 -2.75 5.45
C GLY A 57 12.92 -3.49 4.12
N LEU A 58 12.02 -4.47 4.06
CA LEU A 58 11.72 -5.33 2.93
C LEU A 58 10.67 -4.68 2.01
N GLN A 59 11.10 -3.68 1.24
CA GLN A 59 10.16 -2.87 0.45
C GLN A 59 9.48 -3.64 -0.69
N GLU A 60 10.17 -4.57 -1.34
CA GLU A 60 9.61 -5.35 -2.45
C GLU A 60 8.53 -6.32 -1.93
N GLU A 61 8.80 -7.03 -0.84
CA GLU A 61 7.83 -7.89 -0.17
C GLU A 61 6.62 -7.08 0.33
N ALA A 62 6.86 -5.87 0.87
CA ALA A 62 5.77 -5.00 1.29
C ALA A 62 4.87 -4.59 0.12
N VAL A 63 5.45 -4.26 -1.04
CA VAL A 63 4.68 -3.95 -2.26
C VAL A 63 3.82 -5.15 -2.65
N ASP A 64 4.38 -6.36 -2.65
CA ASP A 64 3.66 -7.57 -3.05
C ASP A 64 2.52 -7.90 -2.09
N HIS A 65 2.77 -7.83 -0.79
CA HIS A 65 1.74 -8.01 0.23
C HIS A 65 0.62 -6.97 0.12
N PHE A 66 0.95 -5.69 -0.07
CA PHE A 66 -0.08 -4.67 -0.26
C PHE A 66 -0.87 -4.85 -1.57
N LYS A 67 -0.23 -5.29 -2.66
CA LYS A 67 -0.96 -5.64 -3.90
C LYS A 67 -1.96 -6.77 -3.67
N LYS A 68 -1.57 -7.82 -2.94
CA LYS A 68 -2.47 -8.93 -2.57
C LYS A 68 -3.60 -8.45 -1.66
N ALA A 69 -3.30 -7.62 -0.66
CA ALA A 69 -4.32 -7.02 0.20
C ALA A 69 -5.35 -6.24 -0.64
N LYS A 70 -4.89 -5.42 -1.59
CA LYS A 70 -5.74 -4.64 -2.50
C LYS A 70 -6.62 -5.52 -3.39
N ALA A 71 -6.09 -6.63 -3.88
CA ALA A 71 -6.84 -7.57 -4.70
C ALA A 71 -7.88 -8.38 -3.90
N ALA A 72 -7.59 -8.66 -2.62
CA ALA A 72 -8.48 -9.38 -1.71
C ALA A 72 -9.52 -8.48 -1.03
N MET A 73 -9.40 -7.16 -1.14
CA MET A 73 -10.40 -6.23 -0.62
C MET A 73 -11.77 -6.59 -1.20
N PRO A 74 -12.83 -6.67 -0.38
CA PRO A 74 -14.18 -6.84 -0.90
C PRO A 74 -14.46 -5.69 -1.86
N ALA A 75 -14.71 -6.01 -3.13
CA ALA A 75 -15.14 -5.02 -4.09
C ALA A 75 -16.38 -4.32 -3.51
N ASP A 76 -16.43 -2.99 -3.59
CA ASP A 76 -17.66 -2.27 -3.29
C ASP A 76 -18.71 -2.78 -4.28
N ALA A 77 -19.54 -3.73 -3.84
CA ALA A 77 -20.70 -4.19 -4.59
C ALA A 77 -21.58 -2.95 -4.80
N LYS A 78 -21.66 -2.53 -6.07
CA LYS A 78 -22.59 -1.50 -6.53
C LYS A 78 -24.03 -1.95 -6.31
#